data_AF-A0A7J3S6U5-F1
#
_entry.id   AF-A0A7J3S6U5-F1
#
_cell.length_a   1.000
_cell.length_b   1.000
_cell.length_c   1.000
_cell.angle_alpha   90.00
_cell.angle_beta   90.00
_cell.angle_gamma   90.00
#
_symmetry.space_group_name_H-M   'P 1'
#
loop_
_entity.id
_entity.type
_entity.pdbx_description
1 polymer ?
#
loop_
_entity_poly.entity_id
_entity_poly.type
_entity_poly.pdbx_seq_one_letter_code
_entity_poly.pdbx_strand_id
1 'polypeptide(L)'
;MKIKKDHESLATSQLKDFHQGKHVKLTTLEEIVERFNLKDACLKMDCEGCEYSILKTPKKILKTFQEIIIEYHYKNLKEKLEKASFRVKNTKTNTL
;
A
#
# COMPACT_ATOMS: atom_id res chain seq x y z
N MET A 1 -6.52 -1.21 16.14
CA MET A 1 -5.20 -1.68 16.62
C MET A 1 -4.68 -0.72 17.66
N LYS A 2 -4.00 -1.21 18.68
CA LYS A 2 -3.24 -0.41 19.64
C LYS A 2 -1.76 -0.54 19.29
N ILE A 3 -1.09 0.60 19.10
CA ILE A 3 0.34 0.67 18.77
C ILE A 3 1.08 1.35 19.93
N LYS A 4 2.26 0.81 20.27
CA LYS A 4 3.18 1.39 21.27
C LYS A 4 4.26 2.21 20.58
N LYS A 5 4.48 3.44 21.03
CA LYS A 5 5.45 4.38 20.42
C LYS A 5 6.91 3.98 20.70
N ASP A 6 7.11 3.33 21.83
CA ASP A 6 8.38 2.83 22.39
C ASP A 6 8.76 1.43 21.88
N HIS A 7 7.93 0.82 21.04
CA HIS A 7 8.25 -0.48 20.44
C HIS A 7 9.06 -0.28 19.15
N GLU A 8 10.35 -0.64 19.19
CA GLU A 8 11.16 -0.74 17.98
C GLU A 8 10.61 -1.84 17.07
N SER A 9 10.10 -1.45 15.90
CA SER A 9 9.88 -2.42 14.83
C SER A 9 11.24 -2.75 14.22
N LEU A 10 11.57 -4.04 14.14
CA LEU A 10 12.52 -4.52 13.13
C LEU A 10 12.06 -3.98 11.76
N ALA A 11 12.97 -3.76 10.81
CA ALA A 11 12.75 -3.13 9.49
C ALA A 11 11.78 -3.89 8.54
N THR A 12 10.76 -4.53 9.09
CA THR A 12 9.71 -5.29 8.43
C THR A 12 8.36 -4.74 8.88
N SER A 13 7.43 -4.66 7.95
CA SER A 13 6.07 -4.13 8.14
C SER A 13 5.12 -5.06 8.92
N GLN A 14 5.54 -5.60 10.07
CA GLN A 14 4.70 -6.46 10.90
C GLN A 14 3.78 -5.64 11.82
N LEU A 15 2.47 -5.78 11.60
CA LEU A 15 1.46 -5.21 12.45
C LEU A 15 1.30 -6.04 13.73
N LYS A 16 1.61 -5.44 14.89
CA LYS A 16 1.44 -6.07 16.21
C LYS A 16 0.40 -5.29 17.03
N ASP A 17 -0.64 -5.98 17.46
CA ASP A 17 -1.65 -5.41 18.36
C ASP A 17 -1.21 -5.58 19.81
N PHE A 18 -1.17 -4.48 20.57
CA PHE A 18 -0.75 -4.47 21.97
C PHE A 18 -1.95 -4.36 22.91
N HIS A 19 -1.85 -4.91 24.12
CA HIS A 19 -2.90 -4.71 25.13
C HIS A 19 -3.11 -3.24 25.52
N GLN A 20 -2.03 -2.45 25.50
CA GLN A 20 -2.00 -1.01 25.79
C GLN A 20 -1.26 -0.27 24.68
N GLY A 21 -1.69 0.96 24.38
CA GLY A 21 -1.09 1.79 23.34
C GLY A 21 -2.10 2.79 22.74
N LYS A 22 -1.64 3.57 21.77
CA LYS A 22 -2.52 4.50 21.03
C LYS A 22 -3.38 3.71 20.06
N HIS A 23 -4.68 3.97 20.08
CA HIS A 23 -5.58 3.42 19.07
C HIS A 23 -5.30 4.04 17.70
N VAL A 24 -4.99 3.18 16.75
CA VAL A 24 -4.86 3.51 15.33
C VAL A 24 -5.89 2.69 14.57
N LYS A 25 -6.66 3.37 13.73
CA LYS A 25 -7.64 2.74 12.85
C LYS A 25 -6.90 2.03 11.73
N LEU A 26 -7.18 0.74 11.58
CA LEU A 26 -6.86 0.00 10.37
C LEU A 26 -8.04 0.14 9.41
N THR A 27 -7.76 0.28 8.13
CA THR A 27 -8.77 0.47 7.10
C THR A 27 -8.25 -0.21 5.83
N THR A 28 -9.16 -0.59 4.93
CA THR A 28 -8.79 -1.15 3.62
C THR A 28 -8.78 -0.05 2.56
N LEU A 29 -8.16 -0.33 1.41
CA LEU A 29 -8.22 0.58 0.27
C LEU A 29 -9.66 0.74 -0.26
N GLU A 30 -10.47 -0.32 -0.21
CA GLU A 30 -11.89 -0.31 -0.58
C GLU A 30 -12.69 0.66 0.31
N GLU A 31 -12.49 0.60 1.63
CA GLU A 31 -13.15 1.52 2.57
C GLU A 31 -12.75 2.99 2.33
N ILE A 32 -11.52 3.26 1.90
CA ILE A 32 -11.07 4.61 1.55
C ILE A 32 -11.76 5.07 0.27
N VAL A 33 -11.77 4.22 -0.77
CA VAL A 33 -12.45 4.53 -2.05
C VAL A 33 -13.92 4.86 -1.81
N GLU A 34 -14.62 4.03 -1.04
CA GLU A 34 -16.05 4.22 -0.76
C GLU A 34 -16.30 5.46 0.10
N ARG A 35 -15.54 5.65 1.18
CA ARG A 35 -15.71 6.78 2.11
C ARG A 35 -15.59 8.13 1.42
N PHE A 36 -14.66 8.25 0.48
CA PHE A 36 -14.41 9.50 -0.23
C PHE A 36 -15.03 9.53 -1.63
N ASN A 37 -15.79 8.50 -2.02
CA ASN A 37 -16.37 8.33 -3.34
C ASN A 37 -15.33 8.60 -4.45
N LEU A 38 -14.14 8.02 -4.30
CA LEU A 38 -13.02 8.29 -5.19
C LEU A 38 -13.34 7.84 -6.61
N LYS A 39 -13.00 8.69 -7.57
CA LYS A 39 -13.08 8.45 -9.00
C LYS A 39 -11.83 9.02 -9.63
N ASP A 40 -11.24 8.28 -10.56
CA ASP A 40 -10.12 8.76 -11.39
C ASP A 40 -8.91 9.28 -10.60
N ALA A 41 -8.66 8.71 -9.41
CA ALA A 41 -7.70 9.22 -8.43
C ALA A 41 -6.25 8.76 -8.68
N CYS A 42 -5.30 9.25 -7.89
CA CYS A 42 -3.91 8.76 -7.87
C CYS A 42 -3.59 8.10 -6.52
N LEU A 43 -2.91 6.96 -6.55
CA LEU A 43 -2.45 6.24 -5.36
C LEU A 43 -0.92 6.27 -5.30
N LYS A 44 -0.36 6.95 -4.29
CA LYS A 44 1.07 6.87 -3.96
C LYS A 44 1.28 5.96 -2.75
N MET A 45 2.19 5.00 -2.86
CA MET A 45 2.55 4.08 -1.77
C MET A 45 4.07 4.06 -1.57
N ASP A 46 4.47 4.30 -0.33
CA ASP A 46 5.84 4.22 0.19
C ASP A 46 5.70 3.65 1.60
N CYS A 47 6.09 2.38 1.76
CA CYS A 47 5.50 1.50 2.75
C CYS A 47 6.44 0.42 3.29
N GLU A 48 7.75 0.52 3.04
CA GLU A 48 8.81 -0.35 3.61
C GLU A 48 8.42 -1.85 3.63
N GLY A 49 7.81 -2.35 2.55
CA GLY A 49 7.44 -3.75 2.36
C GLY A 49 5.96 -4.09 2.63
N CYS A 50 5.11 -3.14 3.05
CA CYS A 50 3.68 -3.38 3.25
C CYS A 50 2.83 -3.23 1.96
N GLU A 51 3.43 -2.78 0.86
CA GLU A 51 2.77 -2.53 -0.42
C GLU A 51 2.08 -3.79 -0.96
N TYR A 52 2.68 -4.97 -0.74
CA TYR A 52 2.16 -6.26 -1.20
C TYR A 52 0.81 -6.61 -0.58
N SER A 53 0.61 -6.27 0.69
CA SER A 53 -0.65 -6.48 1.38
C SER A 53 -1.74 -5.57 0.80
N ILE A 54 -1.39 -4.33 0.48
CA ILE A 54 -2.31 -3.37 -0.16
C ILE A 54 -2.65 -3.82 -1.58
N LEU A 55 -1.67 -4.32 -2.34
CA LEU A 55 -1.86 -4.80 -3.71
C LEU A 55 -2.63 -6.14 -3.82
N LYS A 56 -2.94 -6.81 -2.70
CA LYS A 56 -3.92 -7.91 -2.69
C LYS A 56 -5.36 -7.43 -2.88
N THR A 57 -5.61 -6.12 -2.79
CA THR A 57 -6.91 -5.50 -3.04
C THR A 57 -7.51 -5.96 -4.39
N PRO A 58 -8.84 -6.16 -4.48
CA PRO A 58 -9.49 -6.52 -5.73
C PRO A 58 -9.20 -5.54 -6.87
N LYS A 59 -9.02 -6.07 -8.09
CA LYS A 59 -8.76 -5.26 -9.29
C LYS A 59 -9.79 -4.14 -9.51
N LYS A 60 -11.07 -4.38 -9.16
CA LYS A 60 -12.15 -3.38 -9.26
C LYS A 60 -11.84 -2.09 -8.48
N ILE A 61 -11.17 -2.19 -7.33
CA ILE A 61 -10.80 -1.06 -6.49
C ILE A 61 -9.52 -0.42 -6.98
N LEU A 62 -8.54 -1.21 -7.44
CA LEU A 62 -7.32 -0.67 -8.05
C LEU A 62 -7.64 0.19 -9.27
N LYS A 63 -8.64 -0.20 -10.07
CA LYS A 63 -9.10 0.55 -11.26
C LYS A 63 -9.74 1.91 -10.95
N THR A 64 -10.04 2.22 -9.69
CA THR A 64 -10.45 3.57 -9.27
C THR A 64 -9.31 4.59 -9.43
N PHE A 65 -8.07 4.10 -9.44
CA PHE A 65 -6.88 4.93 -9.58
C PHE A 65 -6.40 4.91 -11.03
N GLN A 66 -6.26 6.07 -11.66
CA GLN A 66 -5.67 6.20 -12.99
C GLN A 66 -4.15 6.00 -12.94
N GLU A 67 -3.54 6.40 -11.83
CA GLU A 67 -2.10 6.30 -11.63
C GLU A 67 -1.81 5.69 -10.26
N ILE A 68 -0.85 4.76 -10.25
CA ILE A 68 -0.33 4.14 -9.04
C ILE A 68 1.19 4.28 -9.05
N ILE A 69 1.72 5.01 -8.08
CA ILE A 69 3.15 5.23 -7.87
C ILE A 69 3.57 4.46 -6.63
N ILE A 70 4.56 3.58 -6.76
CA ILE A 70 4.96 2.66 -5.70
C ILE A 70 6.46 2.68 -5.54
N GLU A 71 6.95 2.97 -4.35
CA GLU A 71 8.28 2.56 -3.91
C GLU A 71 8.22 1.08 -3.51
N TYR A 72 8.98 0.24 -4.19
CA TYR A 72 8.87 -1.20 -4.03
C TYR A 72 10.18 -1.81 -3.54
N HIS A 73 10.05 -2.62 -2.49
CA HIS A 73 11.19 -3.22 -1.80
C HIS A 73 11.55 -4.63 -2.30
N TYR A 74 10.64 -5.34 -3.01
CA TYR A 74 10.86 -6.70 -3.53
C TYR A 74 10.38 -6.89 -4.99
N LYS A 75 10.71 -8.05 -5.59
CA LYS A 75 10.37 -8.39 -6.99
C LYS A 75 8.89 -8.85 -7.12
N ASN A 76 8.30 -8.67 -8.32
CA ASN A 76 7.00 -9.20 -8.81
C ASN A 76 5.73 -8.30 -8.76
N LEU A 77 5.84 -6.99 -8.49
CA LEU A 77 4.65 -6.10 -8.55
C LEU A 77 4.16 -5.83 -9.98
N LYS A 78 5.09 -5.82 -10.94
CA LYS A 78 4.82 -5.51 -12.34
C LYS A 78 3.70 -6.39 -12.92
N GLU A 79 3.82 -7.71 -12.80
CA GLU A 79 2.86 -8.67 -13.38
C GLU A 79 1.44 -8.48 -12.82
N LYS A 80 1.32 -8.21 -11.51
CA LYS A 80 0.04 -7.98 -10.85
C LYS A 80 -0.66 -6.73 -11.40
N LEU A 81 0.08 -5.63 -11.52
CA LEU A 81 -0.43 -4.35 -12.03
C LEU A 81 -0.78 -4.46 -13.52
N GLU A 82 0.04 -5.12 -14.32
CA GLU A 82 -0.26 -5.41 -15.73
C GLU A 82 -1.53 -6.27 -15.87
N LYS A 83 -1.70 -7.31 -15.04
CA LYS A 83 -2.96 -8.10 -14.95
C LYS A 83 -4.17 -7.29 -14.51
N ALA A 84 -3.97 -6.13 -13.89
CA ALA A 84 -5.02 -5.17 -13.55
C ALA A 84 -5.24 -4.10 -14.64
N SER A 85 -4.64 -4.28 -15.82
CA SER A 85 -4.72 -3.40 -17.00
C SER A 85 -3.94 -2.09 -16.88
N PHE A 86 -2.96 -2.01 -15.97
CA PHE A 86 -2.05 -0.87 -15.91
C PHE A 86 -0.87 -1.06 -16.87
N ARG A 87 -0.45 0.04 -17.50
CA ARG A 87 0.86 0.11 -18.16
C ARG A 87 1.90 0.39 -17.08
N VAL A 88 2.85 -0.51 -16.90
CA VAL A 88 3.87 -0.39 -15.84
C VAL A 88 5.21 0.06 -16.43
N LYS A 89 5.76 1.15 -15.89
CA LYS A 89 7.12 1.60 -16.16
C LYS A 89 7.92 1.54 -14.86
N ASN A 90 9.00 0.76 -14.86
CA ASN A 90 9.94 0.74 -13.75
C ASN A 90 11.01 1.79 -14.01
N THR A 91 11.22 2.69 -13.06
CA THR A 91 12.37 3.58 -13.03
C THR A 91 13.43 2.95 -12.13
N LYS A 92 14.66 2.79 -12.62
CA LYS A 92 15.77 2.45 -11.73
C LYS A 92 16.03 3.65 -10.82
N THR A 93 16.43 3.40 -9.58
CA THR A 93 17.04 4.42 -8.74
C THR A 93 18.22 5.00 -9.51
N ASN A 94 18.24 6.31 -9.74
CA ASN A 94 19.45 6.97 -10.21
C ASN A 94 20.45 6.88 -9.07
N THR A 95 21.37 5.92 -9.14
CA THR A 95 22.58 5.98 -8.34
C THR A 95 23.43 7.10 -8.94
N LEU A 96 23.42 8.27 -8.29
CA LEU A 96 24.45 9.29 -8.50
C LEU A 96 25.75 8.84 -7.84
#